data_AF-A0A0P7Z1B4-F1
#
_entry.id   AF-A0A0P7Z1B4-F1
#
_cell.length_a   1.000
_cell.length_b   1.000
_cell.length_c   1.000
_cell.angle_alpha   90.00
_cell.angle_beta   90.00
_cell.angle_gamma   90.00
#
_symmetry.space_group_name_H-M   'P 1'
#
loop_
_entity.id
_entity.type
_entity.pdbx_description
1 polymer ?
#
loop_
_entity_poly.entity_id
_entity_poly.type
_entity_poly.pdbx_seq_one_letter_code
_entity_poly.pdbx_strand_id
1 'polypeptide(L)'
;MDVRAWDDPLLVSVLKGQNVKGERHHRGKREVLHEPVVVVEARVQKLKEENKFRELSRYLRAVRSDNKVQLRSMKDHVPFYLCKAGDYFGAMNCFFASSSQTCCVACRLSPAHFVMYMKTLVTGRMPAGSDPILSTQWEAAKDSNLPKKSDVIKCALRIMNWNITVFMDQYPRQALLLLVTQALIDRITYRRMMTFLSVVMAFKENAWALRWLYNGLGPETLHVFMSVLLDDLYSERNTHFTRKFELSDEQYIGDFLCYHIQDPRPMTYGTKRYVFDVLHKNWHERDYLWQYYLRMILQQCSHELEPETHRFLDAIKRRNY
;
A
#
# COMPACT_ATOMS: atom_id res chain seq x y z
N MET A 1 16.91 32.87 -28.70
CA MET A 1 17.48 32.16 -27.53
C MET A 1 18.71 31.43 -28.01
N ASP A 2 19.84 31.60 -27.32
CA ASP A 2 21.09 30.97 -27.71
C ASP A 2 21.12 29.52 -27.22
N VAL A 3 21.33 28.57 -28.14
CA VAL A 3 21.34 27.13 -27.83
C VAL A 3 22.73 26.78 -27.34
N ARG A 4 22.85 26.23 -26.12
CA ARG A 4 24.15 25.84 -25.57
C ARG A 4 24.80 24.78 -26.46
N ALA A 5 26.08 24.94 -26.78
CA ALA A 5 26.85 23.92 -27.48
C ALA A 5 27.06 22.68 -26.57
N TRP A 6 27.41 21.53 -27.16
CA TRP A 6 27.61 20.27 -26.40
C TRP A 6 28.81 20.32 -25.45
N ASP A 7 29.76 21.22 -25.71
CA ASP A 7 30.96 21.49 -24.92
C ASP A 7 30.75 22.60 -23.86
N ASP A 8 29.55 23.17 -23.76
CA ASP A 8 29.22 24.13 -22.71
C ASP A 8 29.55 23.56 -21.32
N PRO A 9 30.34 24.26 -20.48
CA PRO A 9 30.85 23.64 -19.26
C PRO A 9 29.75 23.30 -18.23
N LEU A 10 28.62 24.02 -18.22
CA LEU A 10 27.48 23.67 -17.35
C LEU A 10 26.84 22.37 -17.81
N LEU A 11 26.54 22.24 -19.11
CA LEU A 11 25.98 21.03 -19.67
C LEU A 11 26.91 19.83 -19.47
N VAL A 12 28.20 19.97 -19.77
CA VAL A 12 29.20 18.90 -19.60
C VAL A 12 29.27 18.45 -18.14
N SER A 13 29.22 19.38 -17.18
CA SER A 13 29.22 19.05 -15.74
C SER A 13 27.98 18.23 -15.33
N VAL A 14 26.83 18.50 -15.93
CA VAL A 14 25.59 17.72 -15.72
C VAL A 14 25.72 16.31 -16.31
N LEU A 15 26.16 16.20 -17.57
CA LEU A 15 26.30 14.91 -18.26
C LEU A 15 27.31 14.00 -17.54
N LYS A 16 28.42 14.57 -17.04
CA LYS A 16 29.41 13.85 -16.22
C LYS A 16 28.92 13.51 -14.80
N GLY A 17 27.79 14.05 -14.38
CA GLY A 17 27.21 13.80 -13.05
C GLY A 17 27.84 14.62 -11.92
N GLN A 18 28.69 15.58 -12.24
CA GLN A 18 29.33 16.50 -11.27
C GLN A 18 28.34 17.58 -10.79
N ASN A 19 27.31 17.87 -11.58
CA ASN A 19 26.28 18.85 -11.26
C ASN A 19 24.88 18.26 -11.36
N VAL A 20 24.34 17.78 -10.24
CA VAL A 20 23.02 17.12 -10.21
C VAL A 20 21.86 18.12 -10.27
N LYS A 21 22.10 19.38 -9.85
CA LYS A 21 21.06 20.43 -9.82
C LYS A 21 20.90 21.15 -11.17
N GLY A 22 21.90 21.07 -12.03
CA GLY A 22 21.94 21.86 -13.26
C GLY A 22 22.14 23.34 -13.01
N GLU A 23 22.85 23.70 -11.94
CA GLU A 23 23.05 25.09 -11.54
C GLU A 23 24.53 25.37 -11.25
N ARG A 24 25.04 26.52 -11.65
CA ARG A 24 26.39 26.97 -11.27
C ARG A 24 26.37 28.46 -10.94
N HIS A 25 27.26 28.88 -10.06
CA HIS A 25 27.55 30.29 -9.87
C HIS A 25 28.76 30.66 -10.72
N HIS A 26 28.59 31.61 -11.63
CA HIS A 26 29.66 32.15 -12.44
C HIS A 26 29.68 33.67 -12.32
N ARG A 27 30.83 34.23 -11.90
CA ARG A 27 31.03 35.68 -11.70
C ARG A 27 29.91 36.34 -10.86
N GLY A 28 29.49 35.67 -9.78
CA GLY A 28 28.43 36.13 -8.89
C GLY A 28 26.99 35.92 -9.39
N LYS A 29 26.78 35.50 -10.64
CA LYS A 29 25.45 35.20 -11.20
C LYS A 29 25.16 33.70 -11.12
N ARG A 30 23.93 33.36 -10.71
CA ARG A 30 23.42 31.97 -10.75
C ARG A 30 22.94 31.65 -12.16
N GLU A 31 23.62 30.71 -12.79
CA GLU A 31 23.21 30.13 -14.07
C GLU A 31 22.46 28.82 -13.82
N VAL A 32 21.37 28.61 -14.54
CA VAL A 32 20.56 27.40 -14.50
C VAL A 32 20.55 26.79 -15.90
N LEU A 33 20.63 25.46 -15.98
CA LEU A 33 20.48 24.72 -17.22
C LEU A 33 19.02 24.79 -17.67
N HIS A 34 18.74 25.79 -18.49
CA HIS A 34 17.44 26.07 -19.04
C HIS A 34 17.52 26.03 -20.56
N GLU A 35 16.70 25.20 -21.20
CA GLU A 35 16.69 25.02 -22.65
C GLU A 35 15.26 24.99 -23.21
N PRO A 36 15.03 25.51 -24.43
CA PRO A 36 13.76 25.34 -25.13
C PRO A 36 13.43 23.85 -25.28
N VAL A 37 12.15 23.49 -25.20
CA VAL A 37 11.75 22.07 -25.19
C VAL A 37 12.19 21.31 -26.44
N VAL A 38 12.20 21.97 -27.61
CA VAL A 38 12.70 21.40 -28.87
C VAL A 38 14.18 21.03 -28.81
N VAL A 39 14.99 21.79 -28.08
CA VAL A 39 16.41 21.48 -27.84
C VAL A 39 16.52 20.27 -26.91
N VAL A 40 15.69 20.22 -25.86
CA VAL A 40 15.63 19.09 -24.94
C VAL A 40 15.32 17.80 -25.69
N GLU A 41 14.33 17.81 -26.57
CA GLU A 41 13.95 16.67 -27.41
C GLU A 41 15.08 16.21 -28.32
N ALA A 42 15.73 17.15 -29.03
CA ALA A 42 16.88 16.84 -29.89
C ALA A 42 18.04 16.21 -29.10
N ARG A 43 18.33 16.71 -27.88
CA ARG A 43 19.35 16.11 -27.00
C ARG A 43 18.96 14.73 -26.50
N VAL A 44 17.70 14.55 -26.11
CA VAL A 44 17.17 13.25 -25.68
C VAL A 44 17.32 12.22 -26.78
N GLN A 45 16.94 12.59 -28.02
CA GLN A 45 17.04 11.72 -29.17
C GLN A 45 18.49 11.32 -29.47
N LYS A 46 19.41 12.30 -29.53
CA LYS A 46 20.83 12.02 -29.76
C LYS A 46 21.43 11.10 -28.70
N LEU A 47 21.15 11.34 -27.41
CA LEU A 47 21.67 10.50 -26.32
C LEU A 47 21.08 9.08 -26.34
N LYS A 48 19.84 8.90 -26.82
CA LYS A 48 19.25 7.58 -27.04
C LYS A 48 19.96 6.83 -28.16
N GLU A 49 20.21 7.48 -29.30
CA GLU A 49 20.91 6.90 -30.45
C GLU A 49 22.35 6.46 -30.09
N GLU A 50 23.03 7.26 -29.27
CA GLU A 50 24.37 6.94 -28.75
C GLU A 50 24.36 5.94 -27.58
N ASN A 51 23.20 5.43 -27.15
CA ASN A 51 23.03 4.56 -25.98
C ASN A 51 23.60 5.13 -24.66
N LYS A 52 23.67 6.45 -24.53
CA LYS A 52 24.18 7.18 -23.35
C LYS A 52 23.09 7.40 -22.31
N PHE A 53 22.48 6.31 -21.83
CA PHE A 53 21.31 6.36 -20.95
C PHE A 53 21.60 6.96 -19.56
N ARG A 54 22.83 6.82 -19.07
CA ARG A 54 23.25 7.39 -17.77
C ARG A 54 23.34 8.92 -17.86
N GLU A 55 23.95 9.44 -18.91
CA GLU A 55 24.03 10.85 -19.23
C GLU A 55 22.65 11.44 -19.50
N LEU A 56 21.82 10.74 -20.27
CA LEU A 56 20.43 11.11 -20.53
C LEU A 56 19.61 11.28 -19.25
N SER A 57 19.73 10.32 -18.33
CA SER A 57 19.06 10.37 -17.03
C SER A 57 19.52 11.57 -16.20
N ARG A 58 20.82 11.88 -16.18
CA ARG A 58 21.39 13.05 -15.48
C ARG A 58 20.88 14.36 -16.08
N TYR A 59 20.89 14.46 -17.41
CA TYR A 59 20.42 15.62 -18.14
C TYR A 59 18.95 15.93 -17.84
N LEU A 60 18.06 14.94 -18.00
CA LEU A 60 16.62 15.12 -17.76
C LEU A 60 16.31 15.49 -16.30
N ARG A 61 17.07 14.99 -15.34
CA ARG A 61 16.90 15.36 -13.92
C ARG A 61 17.27 16.81 -13.65
N ALA A 62 18.28 17.35 -14.34
CA ALA A 62 18.82 18.69 -14.11
C ALA A 62 18.16 19.80 -14.95
N VAL A 63 17.82 19.51 -16.21
CA VAL A 63 17.33 20.52 -17.17
C VAL A 63 15.96 21.10 -16.77
N ARG A 64 15.80 22.39 -17.04
CA ARG A 64 14.53 23.13 -16.98
C ARG A 64 14.14 23.60 -18.38
N SER A 65 12.84 23.77 -18.58
CA SER A 65 12.29 24.26 -19.84
C SER A 65 11.00 25.02 -19.58
N ASP A 66 10.65 25.92 -20.49
CA ASP A 66 9.40 26.69 -20.44
C ASP A 66 8.17 25.77 -20.53
N ASN A 67 8.24 24.73 -21.38
CA ASN A 67 7.19 23.72 -21.49
C ASN A 67 7.35 22.62 -20.43
N LYS A 68 6.79 22.87 -19.25
CA LYS A 68 6.84 21.94 -18.11
C LYS A 68 6.10 20.62 -18.38
N VAL A 69 5.06 20.61 -19.21
CA VAL A 69 4.24 19.42 -19.48
C VAL A 69 4.99 18.40 -20.31
N GLN A 70 5.56 18.85 -21.43
CA GLN A 70 6.33 18.00 -22.33
C GLN A 70 7.66 17.57 -21.68
N LEU A 71 8.31 18.47 -20.95
CA LEU A 71 9.48 18.10 -20.14
C LEU A 71 9.13 17.04 -19.08
N ARG A 72 7.98 17.14 -18.41
CA ARG A 72 7.53 16.14 -17.45
C ARG A 72 7.34 14.77 -18.10
N SER A 73 6.71 14.71 -19.27
CA SER A 73 6.55 13.45 -20.02
C SER A 73 7.92 12.80 -20.33
N MET A 74 8.91 13.58 -20.74
CA MET A 74 10.28 13.07 -20.92
C MET A 74 10.91 12.60 -19.59
N LYS A 75 10.71 13.34 -18.49
CA LYS A 75 11.23 12.98 -17.16
C LYS A 75 10.57 11.71 -16.59
N ASP A 76 9.33 11.38 -16.97
CA ASP A 76 8.65 10.16 -16.54
C ASP A 76 9.34 8.89 -17.07
N HIS A 77 10.18 9.00 -18.11
CA HIS A 77 11.03 7.92 -18.62
C HIS A 77 12.41 7.80 -17.93
N VAL A 78 12.76 8.69 -16.99
CA VAL A 78 14.04 8.61 -16.27
C VAL A 78 14.26 7.26 -15.57
N PRO A 79 13.28 6.66 -14.86
CA PRO A 79 13.47 5.34 -14.27
C PRO A 79 13.84 4.27 -15.31
N PHE A 80 13.24 4.33 -16.51
CA PHE A 80 13.56 3.41 -17.61
C PHE A 80 15.01 3.56 -18.10
N TYR A 81 15.48 4.80 -18.29
CA TYR A 81 16.86 5.05 -18.70
C TYR A 81 17.88 4.64 -17.62
N LEU A 82 17.54 4.82 -16.34
CA LEU A 82 18.36 4.34 -15.23
C LEU A 82 18.45 2.81 -15.21
N CYS A 83 17.34 2.09 -15.42
CA CYS A 83 17.35 0.63 -15.58
C CYS A 83 18.19 0.19 -16.79
N LYS A 84 18.08 0.86 -17.96
CA LYS A 84 18.95 0.59 -19.13
C LYS A 84 20.44 0.82 -18.83
N ALA A 85 20.75 1.74 -17.91
CA ALA A 85 22.12 2.03 -17.46
C ALA A 85 22.59 1.16 -16.27
N GLY A 86 21.80 0.17 -15.83
CA GLY A 86 22.10 -0.72 -14.71
C GLY A 86 21.89 -0.12 -13.32
N ASP A 87 21.35 1.10 -13.20
CA ASP A 87 21.10 1.80 -11.93
C ASP A 87 19.67 1.59 -11.42
N TYR A 88 19.38 0.37 -10.95
CA TYR A 88 18.04 -0.01 -10.48
C TYR A 88 17.60 0.73 -9.20
N PHE A 89 18.53 0.98 -8.27
CA PHE A 89 18.22 1.71 -7.04
C PHE A 89 17.93 3.18 -7.34
N GLY A 90 18.70 3.80 -8.24
CA GLY A 90 18.40 5.13 -8.77
C GLY A 90 17.01 5.18 -9.42
N ALA A 91 16.66 4.18 -10.23
CA ALA A 91 15.33 4.08 -10.85
C ALA A 91 14.22 3.99 -9.80
N MET A 92 14.35 3.11 -8.80
CA MET A 92 13.38 2.96 -7.70
C MET A 92 13.17 4.27 -6.93
N ASN A 93 14.25 5.01 -6.66
CA ASN A 93 14.16 6.31 -5.98
C ASN A 93 13.45 7.37 -6.84
N CYS A 94 13.63 7.33 -8.16
CA CYS A 94 12.99 8.27 -9.07
C CYS A 94 11.46 8.10 -9.14
N PHE A 95 10.90 6.93 -8.79
CA PHE A 95 9.45 6.78 -8.71
C PHE A 95 8.81 7.74 -7.71
N PHE A 96 9.51 8.04 -6.61
CA PHE A 96 8.98 8.84 -5.51
C PHE A 96 9.53 10.27 -5.47
N ALA A 97 10.44 10.62 -6.39
CA ALA A 97 10.93 11.97 -6.52
C ALA A 97 9.80 12.90 -7.02
N SER A 98 9.41 13.87 -6.19
CA SER A 98 8.48 14.93 -6.55
C SER A 98 9.22 16.27 -6.67
N SER A 99 8.81 17.09 -7.63
CA SER A 99 9.16 18.50 -7.65
C SER A 99 7.99 19.30 -7.09
N SER A 100 8.23 20.47 -6.52
CA SER A 100 7.23 21.32 -5.83
C SER A 100 5.98 21.69 -6.67
N GLN A 101 5.93 21.30 -7.95
CA GLN A 101 4.83 21.61 -8.87
C GLN A 101 4.21 20.37 -9.55
N THR A 102 4.69 19.15 -9.27
CA THR A 102 4.20 17.92 -9.93
C THR A 102 4.19 16.70 -9.01
N CYS A 103 3.18 15.81 -9.16
CA CYS A 103 3.17 14.50 -8.48
C CYS A 103 4.44 13.70 -8.82
N CYS A 104 4.79 12.69 -8.04
CA CYS A 104 5.90 11.80 -8.39
C CYS A 104 5.55 10.91 -9.60
N VAL A 105 6.55 10.20 -10.14
CA VAL A 105 6.33 9.28 -11.28
C VAL A 105 5.40 8.14 -10.87
N ALA A 106 5.47 7.67 -9.62
CA ALA A 106 4.60 6.61 -9.11
C ALA A 106 3.11 6.92 -9.31
N CYS A 107 2.67 8.17 -9.06
CA CYS A 107 1.27 8.57 -9.26
C CYS A 107 0.80 8.47 -10.73
N ARG A 108 1.73 8.56 -11.68
CA ARG A 108 1.44 8.67 -13.12
C ARG A 108 1.70 7.39 -13.91
N LEU A 109 2.23 6.35 -13.27
CA LEU A 109 2.46 5.08 -13.93
C LEU A 109 1.13 4.50 -14.42
N SER A 110 1.09 4.08 -15.69
CA SER A 110 0.05 3.16 -16.16
C SER A 110 0.31 1.76 -15.60
N PRO A 111 -0.71 0.88 -15.52
CA PRO A 111 -0.50 -0.51 -15.13
C PRO A 111 0.52 -1.27 -15.99
N ALA A 112 0.53 -1.06 -17.31
CA ALA A 112 1.51 -1.69 -18.21
C ALA A 112 2.96 -1.31 -17.86
N HIS A 113 3.23 -0.01 -17.68
CA HIS A 113 4.53 0.47 -17.20
C HIS A 113 4.91 -0.13 -15.84
N PHE A 114 3.97 -0.25 -14.90
CA PHE A 114 4.23 -0.86 -13.60
C PHE A 114 4.70 -2.31 -13.75
N VAL A 115 3.97 -3.13 -14.51
CA VAL A 115 4.34 -4.54 -14.76
C VAL A 115 5.70 -4.64 -15.43
N MET A 116 5.97 -3.79 -16.43
CA MET A 116 7.27 -3.72 -17.10
C MET A 116 8.40 -3.43 -16.10
N TYR A 117 8.26 -2.40 -15.27
CA TYR A 117 9.28 -2.05 -14.28
C TYR A 117 9.49 -3.15 -13.25
N MET A 118 8.42 -3.78 -12.74
CA MET A 118 8.56 -4.87 -11.78
C MET A 118 9.27 -6.08 -12.39
N LYS A 119 8.93 -6.45 -13.63
CA LYS A 119 9.62 -7.51 -14.38
C LYS A 119 11.09 -7.17 -14.57
N THR A 120 11.41 -5.93 -14.93
CA THR A 120 12.78 -5.45 -15.06
C THR A 120 13.56 -5.55 -13.75
N LEU A 121 13.02 -5.04 -12.64
CA LEU A 121 13.72 -5.01 -11.36
C LEU A 121 13.97 -6.42 -10.81
N VAL A 122 13.11 -7.39 -11.13
CA VAL A 122 13.28 -8.79 -10.72
C VAL A 122 14.25 -9.54 -11.62
N THR A 123 14.18 -9.33 -12.94
CA THR A 123 14.89 -10.18 -13.91
C THR A 123 16.19 -9.57 -14.44
N GLY A 124 16.38 -8.26 -14.26
CA GLY A 124 17.45 -7.51 -14.91
C GLY A 124 17.33 -7.41 -16.43
N ARG A 125 16.18 -7.80 -16.99
CA ARG A 125 15.93 -7.72 -18.43
C ARG A 125 15.12 -6.47 -18.76
N MET A 126 15.41 -5.89 -19.92
CA MET A 126 14.78 -4.68 -20.42
C MET A 126 14.14 -4.92 -21.78
N PRO A 127 12.98 -4.30 -22.07
CA PRO A 127 12.44 -4.27 -23.43
C PRO A 127 13.49 -3.72 -24.41
N ALA A 128 13.68 -4.39 -25.55
CA ALA A 128 14.59 -3.94 -26.61
C ALA A 128 14.07 -2.65 -27.25
N GLY A 129 14.97 -1.79 -27.72
CA GLY A 129 14.60 -0.51 -28.33
C GLY A 129 14.28 0.63 -27.34
N SER A 130 13.63 1.68 -27.87
CA SER A 130 13.36 2.93 -27.17
C SER A 130 11.97 3.02 -26.55
N ASP A 131 11.03 2.16 -26.97
CA ASP A 131 9.68 2.06 -26.41
C ASP A 131 9.60 0.95 -25.34
N PRO A 132 9.30 1.29 -24.08
CA PRO A 132 9.26 0.35 -22.98
C PRO A 132 8.08 -0.65 -23.00
N ILE A 133 7.00 -0.39 -23.74
CA ILE A 133 5.78 -1.22 -23.67
C ILE A 133 5.62 -2.11 -24.90
N LEU A 134 5.96 -1.63 -26.09
CA LEU A 134 5.66 -2.33 -27.35
C LEU A 134 6.67 -3.43 -27.72
N SER A 135 7.81 -3.50 -27.03
CA SER A 135 8.86 -4.44 -27.39
C SER A 135 8.58 -5.86 -26.88
N THR A 136 8.53 -6.80 -27.82
CA THR A 136 8.38 -8.23 -27.55
C THR A 136 9.70 -8.89 -27.15
N GLN A 137 10.83 -8.24 -27.44
CA GLN A 137 12.16 -8.74 -27.16
C GLN A 137 12.70 -8.14 -25.86
N TRP A 138 13.34 -8.97 -25.03
CA TRP A 138 13.88 -8.56 -23.73
C TRP A 138 15.38 -8.88 -23.67
N GLU A 139 16.18 -7.85 -23.49
CA GLU A 139 17.64 -7.92 -23.46
C GLU A 139 18.15 -7.82 -22.01
N ALA A 140 19.26 -8.50 -21.69
CA ALA A 140 19.91 -8.33 -20.39
C ALA A 140 20.49 -6.91 -20.29
N ALA A 141 20.24 -6.21 -19.18
CA ALA A 141 20.91 -4.95 -18.91
C ALA A 141 22.41 -5.19 -18.64
N LYS A 142 23.26 -4.23 -19.02
CA LYS A 142 24.70 -4.25 -18.71
C LYS A 142 24.91 -4.17 -17.20
N ASP A 143 25.86 -4.97 -16.68
CA ASP A 143 26.39 -4.95 -15.32
C ASP A 143 25.33 -4.78 -14.22
N SER A 144 24.57 -5.83 -13.94
CA SER A 144 23.38 -5.74 -13.08
C SER A 144 23.68 -6.11 -11.61
N ASN A 145 23.79 -5.10 -10.74
CA ASN A 145 23.56 -5.30 -9.30
C ASN A 145 22.05 -5.25 -9.03
N LEU A 146 21.39 -6.40 -9.12
CA LEU A 146 19.94 -6.47 -8.98
C LEU A 146 19.48 -6.18 -7.55
N PRO A 147 18.36 -5.46 -7.37
CA PRO A 147 17.75 -5.30 -6.07
C PRO A 147 17.33 -6.65 -5.49
N LYS A 148 17.31 -6.75 -4.15
CA LYS A 148 16.72 -7.92 -3.50
C LYS A 148 15.22 -7.95 -3.79
N LYS A 149 14.64 -9.15 -3.88
CA LYS A 149 13.18 -9.32 -4.06
C LYS A 149 12.37 -8.52 -3.03
N SER A 150 12.85 -8.48 -1.78
CA SER A 150 12.25 -7.68 -0.70
C SER A 150 12.16 -6.18 -1.03
N ASP A 151 13.19 -5.62 -1.69
CA ASP A 151 13.26 -4.20 -2.01
C ASP A 151 12.33 -3.88 -3.18
N VAL A 152 12.24 -4.80 -4.16
CA VAL A 152 11.27 -4.70 -5.25
C VAL A 152 9.84 -4.77 -4.73
N ILE A 153 9.53 -5.70 -3.82
CA ILE A 153 8.20 -5.81 -3.20
C ILE A 153 7.85 -4.53 -2.44
N LYS A 154 8.78 -3.99 -1.63
CA LYS A 154 8.57 -2.71 -0.92
C LYS A 154 8.32 -1.56 -1.90
N CYS A 155 9.05 -1.51 -3.02
CA CYS A 155 8.83 -0.51 -4.05
C CYS A 155 7.46 -0.66 -4.72
N ALA A 156 7.06 -1.89 -5.08
CA ALA A 156 5.78 -2.20 -5.69
C ALA A 156 4.61 -1.76 -4.79
N LEU A 157 4.64 -2.17 -3.51
CA LEU A 157 3.63 -1.80 -2.52
C LEU A 157 3.53 -0.28 -2.36
N ARG A 158 4.67 0.41 -2.31
CA ARG A 158 4.69 1.88 -2.26
C ARG A 158 4.12 2.49 -3.53
N ILE A 159 4.41 1.99 -4.73
CA ILE A 159 3.81 2.54 -5.96
C ILE A 159 2.30 2.38 -5.93
N MET A 160 1.80 1.18 -5.59
CA MET A 160 0.36 0.90 -5.51
C MET A 160 -0.35 1.78 -4.49
N ASN A 161 0.30 2.07 -3.35
CA ASN A 161 -0.24 3.00 -2.36
C ASN A 161 -0.40 4.44 -2.88
N TRP A 162 0.39 4.85 -3.88
CA TRP A 162 0.34 6.19 -4.48
C TRP A 162 -0.45 6.24 -5.79
N ASN A 163 -0.89 5.09 -6.30
CA ASN A 163 -1.53 4.96 -7.61
C ASN A 163 -2.64 3.92 -7.56
N ILE A 164 -3.86 4.41 -7.32
CA ILE A 164 -5.05 3.58 -7.20
C ILE A 164 -5.36 2.81 -8.48
N THR A 165 -5.06 3.38 -9.66
CA THR A 165 -5.29 2.71 -10.95
C THR A 165 -4.41 1.47 -11.09
N VAL A 166 -3.14 1.56 -10.69
CA VAL A 166 -2.23 0.40 -10.66
C VAL A 166 -2.72 -0.62 -9.62
N PHE A 167 -3.13 -0.19 -8.43
CA PHE A 167 -3.66 -1.10 -7.42
C PHE A 167 -4.91 -1.85 -7.91
N MET A 168 -5.88 -1.14 -8.49
CA MET A 168 -7.12 -1.71 -9.03
C MET A 168 -6.88 -2.71 -10.15
N ASP A 169 -5.92 -2.43 -11.04
CA ASP A 169 -5.58 -3.32 -12.14
C ASP A 169 -4.91 -4.62 -11.65
N GLN A 170 -3.99 -4.50 -10.68
CA GLN A 170 -3.22 -5.64 -10.19
C GLN A 170 -3.97 -6.48 -9.13
N TYR A 171 -4.89 -5.86 -8.39
CA TYR A 171 -5.65 -6.48 -7.30
C TYR A 171 -7.15 -6.14 -7.36
N PRO A 172 -7.85 -6.43 -8.48
CA PRO A 172 -9.22 -5.99 -8.69
C PRO A 172 -10.20 -6.56 -7.67
N ARG A 173 -9.99 -7.80 -7.21
CA ARG A 173 -10.84 -8.44 -6.20
C ARG A 173 -10.69 -7.78 -4.82
N GLN A 174 -9.45 -7.49 -4.41
CA GLN A 174 -9.16 -6.82 -3.15
C GLN A 174 -9.63 -5.36 -3.18
N ALA A 175 -9.49 -4.67 -4.30
CA ALA A 175 -10.02 -3.33 -4.50
C ALA A 175 -11.55 -3.30 -4.40
N LEU A 176 -12.23 -4.26 -5.03
CA LEU A 176 -13.69 -4.40 -4.91
C LEU A 176 -14.11 -4.73 -3.47
N LEU A 177 -13.39 -5.63 -2.79
CA LEU A 177 -13.67 -5.97 -1.40
C LEU A 177 -13.52 -4.74 -0.49
N LEU A 178 -12.47 -3.93 -0.65
CA LEU A 178 -12.30 -2.68 0.07
C LEU A 178 -13.46 -1.70 -0.18
N LEU A 179 -13.89 -1.54 -1.44
CA LEU A 179 -15.01 -0.68 -1.81
C LEU A 179 -16.32 -1.13 -1.15
N VAL A 180 -16.63 -2.43 -1.24
CA VAL A 180 -17.83 -3.02 -0.62
C VAL A 180 -17.76 -2.90 0.91
N THR A 181 -16.59 -3.09 1.49
CA THR A 181 -16.38 -2.94 2.94
C THR A 181 -16.59 -1.50 3.38
N GLN A 182 -16.12 -0.51 2.61
CA GLN A 182 -16.37 0.90 2.90
C GLN A 182 -17.85 1.26 2.79
N ALA A 183 -18.52 0.82 1.72
CA ALA A 183 -19.97 1.03 1.57
C ALA A 183 -20.76 0.36 2.71
N LEU A 184 -20.27 -0.77 3.23
CA LEU A 184 -20.84 -1.44 4.38
C LEU A 184 -20.63 -0.64 5.67
N ILE A 185 -19.43 -0.10 5.94
CA ILE A 185 -19.18 0.82 7.06
C ILE A 185 -20.17 1.98 7.05
N ASP A 186 -20.33 2.62 5.89
CA ASP A 186 -21.26 3.74 5.72
C ASP A 186 -22.70 3.28 6.02
N ARG A 187 -23.12 2.16 5.43
CA ARG A 187 -24.46 1.60 5.65
C ARG A 187 -24.73 1.29 7.12
N ILE A 188 -23.78 0.71 7.84
CA ILE A 188 -23.89 0.39 9.28
C ILE A 188 -24.01 1.68 10.09
N THR A 189 -23.27 2.73 9.70
CA THR A 189 -23.28 4.02 10.39
C THR A 189 -24.62 4.74 10.22
N TYR A 190 -25.25 4.65 9.04
CA TYR A 190 -26.51 5.35 8.75
C TYR A 190 -27.77 4.53 9.04
N ARG A 191 -27.71 3.20 9.06
CA ARG A 191 -28.87 2.33 9.34
C ARG A 191 -28.47 1.12 10.19
N ARG A 192 -29.28 0.83 11.21
CA ARG A 192 -29.14 -0.39 12.01
C ARG A 192 -29.35 -1.62 11.12
N MET A 193 -28.38 -2.53 11.11
CA MET A 193 -28.52 -3.85 10.51
C MET A 193 -29.21 -4.81 11.48
N MET A 194 -29.89 -5.83 10.96
CA MET A 194 -30.64 -6.79 11.78
C MET A 194 -29.74 -7.83 12.47
N THR A 195 -28.63 -8.23 11.83
CA THR A 195 -27.66 -9.19 12.40
C THR A 195 -26.25 -8.81 11.95
N PHE A 196 -25.28 -8.75 12.86
CA PHE A 196 -23.85 -8.60 12.51
C PHE A 196 -23.12 -9.92 12.43
N LEU A 197 -23.66 -11.00 13.00
CA LEU A 197 -23.05 -12.33 12.88
C LEU A 197 -22.90 -12.75 11.41
N SER A 198 -23.92 -12.54 10.58
CA SER A 198 -23.84 -12.83 9.13
C SER A 198 -22.78 -12.00 8.42
N VAL A 199 -22.61 -10.74 8.82
CA VAL A 199 -21.56 -9.87 8.32
C VAL A 199 -20.19 -10.43 8.72
N VAL A 200 -19.97 -10.70 10.00
CA VAL A 200 -18.70 -11.27 10.51
C VAL A 200 -18.35 -12.55 9.76
N MET A 201 -19.30 -13.49 9.65
CA MET A 201 -19.08 -14.76 8.97
C MET A 201 -18.81 -14.61 7.46
N ALA A 202 -19.37 -13.61 6.79
CA ALA A 202 -19.09 -13.33 5.38
C ALA A 202 -17.61 -12.95 5.13
N PHE A 203 -16.90 -12.48 6.16
CA PHE A 203 -15.49 -12.14 6.10
C PHE A 203 -14.54 -13.25 6.62
N LYS A 204 -15.03 -14.46 6.89
CA LYS A 204 -14.21 -15.56 7.44
C LYS A 204 -12.90 -15.79 6.68
N GLU A 205 -12.98 -15.90 5.35
CA GLU A 205 -11.82 -16.10 4.46
C GLU A 205 -11.01 -14.81 4.21
N ASN A 206 -11.49 -13.67 4.69
CA ASN A 206 -10.90 -12.35 4.49
C ASN A 206 -10.85 -11.55 5.80
N ALA A 207 -10.32 -12.16 6.87
CA ALA A 207 -10.25 -11.56 8.20
C ALA A 207 -9.63 -10.16 8.23
N TRP A 208 -8.67 -9.88 7.34
CA TRP A 208 -8.07 -8.55 7.19
C TRP A 208 -9.11 -7.48 6.81
N ALA A 209 -10.10 -7.82 6.00
CA ALA A 209 -11.16 -6.91 5.58
C ALA A 209 -12.21 -6.73 6.69
N LEU A 210 -12.46 -7.75 7.52
CA LEU A 210 -13.24 -7.56 8.75
C LEU A 210 -12.55 -6.60 9.72
N ARG A 211 -11.23 -6.71 9.89
CA ARG A 211 -10.45 -5.76 10.68
C ARG A 211 -10.52 -4.36 10.08
N TRP A 212 -10.50 -4.21 8.75
CA TRP A 212 -10.74 -2.93 8.09
C TRP A 212 -12.11 -2.35 8.42
N LEU A 213 -13.17 -3.16 8.29
CA LEU A 213 -14.54 -2.79 8.66
C LEU A 213 -14.59 -2.28 10.10
N TYR A 214 -14.12 -3.10 11.03
CA TYR A 214 -14.08 -2.81 12.46
C TYR A 214 -13.31 -1.53 12.79
N ASN A 215 -12.17 -1.30 12.14
CA ASN A 215 -11.36 -0.10 12.37
C ASN A 215 -12.00 1.18 11.80
N GLY A 216 -12.86 1.04 10.79
CA GLY A 216 -13.62 2.14 10.20
C GLY A 216 -14.85 2.56 11.01
N LEU A 217 -15.28 1.78 12.01
CA LEU A 217 -16.44 2.12 12.84
C LEU A 217 -16.07 3.19 13.89
N GLY A 218 -16.95 4.17 14.05
CA GLY A 218 -16.88 5.12 15.17
C GLY A 218 -17.30 4.49 16.51
N PRO A 219 -17.10 5.17 17.66
CA PRO A 219 -17.30 4.59 18.99
C PRO A 219 -18.74 4.08 19.22
N GLU A 220 -19.75 4.89 18.88
CA GLU A 220 -21.16 4.56 19.02
C GLU A 220 -21.56 3.39 18.10
N THR A 221 -21.16 3.47 16.84
CA THR A 221 -21.43 2.42 15.86
C THR A 221 -20.76 1.10 16.25
N LEU A 222 -19.56 1.17 16.81
CA LEU A 222 -18.83 0.01 17.31
C LEU A 222 -19.53 -0.62 18.53
N HIS A 223 -20.05 0.19 19.44
CA HIS A 223 -20.85 -0.32 20.56
C HIS A 223 -22.12 -1.05 20.08
N VAL A 224 -22.85 -0.45 19.12
CA VAL A 224 -24.00 -1.09 18.48
C VAL A 224 -23.59 -2.38 17.75
N PHE A 225 -22.44 -2.36 17.06
CA PHE A 225 -21.90 -3.52 16.37
C PHE A 225 -21.65 -4.69 17.32
N MET A 226 -20.94 -4.44 18.42
CA MET A 226 -20.59 -5.48 19.38
C MET A 226 -21.79 -5.97 20.20
N SER A 227 -22.71 -5.08 20.57
CA SER A 227 -23.94 -5.46 21.29
C SER A 227 -24.82 -6.38 20.46
N VAL A 228 -25.14 -5.99 19.23
CA VAL A 228 -25.96 -6.81 18.33
C VAL A 228 -25.22 -8.11 17.94
N LEU A 229 -23.89 -8.10 17.78
CA LEU A 229 -23.14 -9.34 17.54
C LEU A 229 -23.22 -10.31 18.72
N LEU A 230 -23.07 -9.83 19.96
CA LEU A 230 -23.20 -10.69 21.13
C LEU A 230 -24.64 -11.19 21.28
N ASP A 231 -25.63 -10.33 21.05
CA ASP A 231 -27.03 -10.74 21.03
C ASP A 231 -27.28 -11.80 19.96
N ASP A 232 -26.70 -11.68 18.75
CA ASP A 232 -26.78 -12.69 17.69
C ASP A 232 -26.16 -14.04 18.09
N LEU A 233 -25.06 -14.02 18.85
CA LEU A 233 -24.34 -15.21 19.32
C LEU A 233 -25.07 -15.93 20.45
N TYR A 234 -25.76 -15.17 21.31
CA TYR A 234 -26.50 -15.68 22.47
C TYR A 234 -27.98 -15.94 22.17
N SER A 235 -28.54 -15.37 21.11
CA SER A 235 -29.93 -15.62 20.72
C SER A 235 -30.07 -17.07 20.26
N GLU A 236 -30.67 -17.89 21.12
CA GLU A 236 -31.02 -19.30 20.85
C GLU A 236 -31.73 -19.40 19.50
N ARG A 237 -31.07 -19.98 18.50
CA ARG A 237 -31.56 -20.16 17.13
C ARG A 237 -31.76 -18.82 16.39
N ASN A 238 -30.68 -18.29 15.85
CA ASN A 238 -30.79 -17.46 14.67
C ASN A 238 -31.41 -18.31 13.54
N THR A 239 -32.73 -18.28 13.40
CA THR A 239 -33.54 -18.96 12.37
C THR A 239 -33.15 -18.54 10.94
N HIS A 240 -32.32 -17.51 10.81
CA HIS A 240 -31.72 -17.05 9.56
C HIS A 240 -30.36 -17.69 9.23
N PHE A 241 -29.70 -18.34 10.19
CA PHE A 241 -28.56 -19.23 9.95
C PHE A 241 -29.08 -20.67 9.87
N THR A 242 -29.39 -21.10 8.65
CA THR A 242 -29.77 -22.49 8.35
C THR A 242 -28.62 -23.48 8.52
N ARG A 243 -27.40 -23.01 8.79
CA ARG A 243 -26.19 -23.83 8.90
C ARG A 243 -25.71 -23.89 10.35
N LYS A 244 -25.51 -25.10 10.85
CA LYS A 244 -24.80 -25.38 12.10
C LYS A 244 -23.34 -24.92 11.97
N PHE A 245 -22.82 -24.19 12.96
CA PHE A 245 -21.43 -23.77 12.96
C PHE A 245 -20.46 -24.95 12.90
N GLU A 246 -19.44 -24.81 12.07
CA GLU A 246 -18.28 -25.70 12.05
C GLU A 246 -17.25 -25.27 13.09
N LEU A 247 -16.34 -26.17 13.47
CA LEU A 247 -15.28 -25.84 14.43
C LEU A 247 -14.46 -24.61 14.03
N SER A 248 -14.24 -24.43 12.72
CA SER A 248 -13.51 -23.27 12.18
C SER A 248 -14.32 -21.96 12.26
N ASP A 249 -15.66 -22.03 12.33
CA ASP A 249 -16.50 -20.86 12.57
C ASP A 249 -16.37 -20.40 14.02
N GLU A 250 -16.44 -21.35 14.96
CA GLU A 250 -16.31 -21.10 16.40
C GLU A 250 -14.94 -20.52 16.76
N GLN A 251 -13.87 -21.04 16.15
CA GLN A 251 -12.52 -20.49 16.27
C GLN A 251 -12.43 -19.07 15.75
N TYR A 252 -12.98 -18.82 14.55
CA TYR A 252 -12.96 -17.50 13.92
C TYR A 252 -13.70 -16.44 14.75
N ILE A 253 -14.85 -16.81 15.35
CA ILE A 253 -15.59 -15.94 16.27
C ILE A 253 -14.74 -15.64 17.51
N GLY A 254 -14.12 -16.65 18.10
CA GLY A 254 -13.19 -16.49 19.24
C GLY A 254 -12.04 -15.55 18.92
N ASP A 255 -11.39 -15.72 17.76
CA ASP A 255 -10.31 -14.86 17.27
C ASP A 255 -10.76 -13.41 17.10
N PHE A 256 -11.95 -13.17 16.55
CA PHE A 256 -12.48 -11.83 16.34
C PHE A 256 -12.82 -11.12 17.66
N LEU A 257 -13.44 -11.83 18.61
CA LEU A 257 -13.72 -11.27 19.94
C LEU A 257 -12.42 -10.98 20.71
N CYS A 258 -11.41 -11.84 20.58
CA CYS A 258 -10.08 -11.59 21.14
C CYS A 258 -9.46 -10.33 20.55
N TYR A 259 -9.55 -10.15 19.23
CA TYR A 259 -9.08 -8.94 18.54
C TYR A 259 -9.74 -7.66 19.09
N HIS A 260 -11.06 -7.68 19.34
CA HIS A 260 -11.75 -6.55 19.97
C HIS A 260 -11.27 -6.28 21.40
N ILE A 261 -11.16 -7.33 22.22
CA ILE A 261 -10.72 -7.22 23.62
C ILE A 261 -9.29 -6.68 23.73
N GLN A 262 -8.41 -7.04 22.80
CA GLN A 262 -7.01 -6.61 22.75
C GLN A 262 -6.80 -5.26 22.06
N ASP A 263 -7.85 -4.62 21.53
CA ASP A 263 -7.72 -3.37 20.79
C ASP A 263 -7.22 -2.22 21.68
N PRO A 264 -6.02 -1.66 21.48
CA PRO A 264 -5.46 -0.65 22.39
C PRO A 264 -6.10 0.74 22.23
N ARG A 265 -7.01 0.93 21.26
CA ARG A 265 -7.58 2.26 20.98
C ARG A 265 -8.49 2.71 22.14
N PRO A 266 -8.26 3.89 22.75
CA PRO A 266 -9.05 4.37 23.89
C PRO A 266 -10.57 4.45 23.63
N MET A 267 -10.95 4.70 22.38
CA MET A 267 -12.36 4.74 21.97
C MET A 267 -13.12 3.43 22.19
N THR A 268 -12.40 2.31 22.35
CA THR A 268 -13.01 0.99 22.53
C THR A 268 -13.27 0.63 23.99
N TYR A 269 -12.71 1.36 24.95
CA TYR A 269 -12.79 1.01 26.38
C TYR A 269 -14.24 0.87 26.89
N GLY A 270 -15.14 1.76 26.46
CA GLY A 270 -16.57 1.66 26.80
C GLY A 270 -17.21 0.37 26.27
N THR A 271 -16.94 0.05 25.00
CA THR A 271 -17.45 -1.17 24.36
C THR A 271 -16.81 -2.44 24.94
N LYS A 272 -15.51 -2.44 25.24
CA LYS A 272 -14.83 -3.57 25.89
C LYS A 272 -15.44 -3.88 27.25
N ARG A 273 -15.69 -2.86 28.06
CA ARG A 273 -16.33 -3.04 29.37
C ARG A 273 -17.71 -3.67 29.23
N TYR A 274 -18.52 -3.17 28.29
CA TYR A 274 -19.81 -3.78 27.96
C TYR A 274 -19.66 -5.25 27.55
N VAL A 275 -18.71 -5.57 26.66
CA VAL A 275 -18.44 -6.94 26.22
C VAL A 275 -18.03 -7.81 27.40
N PHE A 276 -17.15 -7.35 28.30
CA PHE A 276 -16.80 -8.09 29.50
C PHE A 276 -18.00 -8.36 30.40
N ASP A 277 -18.87 -7.38 30.62
CA ASP A 277 -20.07 -7.53 31.44
C ASP A 277 -21.03 -8.58 30.85
N VAL A 278 -21.26 -8.56 29.54
CA VAL A 278 -22.11 -9.53 28.84
C VAL A 278 -21.49 -10.93 28.85
N LEU A 279 -20.20 -11.05 28.54
CA LEU A 279 -19.49 -12.33 28.56
C LEU A 279 -19.46 -12.91 29.97
N HIS A 280 -19.18 -12.11 30.99
CA HIS A 280 -19.16 -12.57 32.38
C HIS A 280 -20.54 -13.04 32.85
N LYS A 281 -21.63 -12.42 32.38
CA LYS A 281 -23.00 -12.85 32.72
C LYS A 281 -23.38 -14.17 32.03
N ASN A 282 -22.95 -14.38 30.79
CA ASN A 282 -23.43 -15.48 29.93
C ASN A 282 -22.34 -16.53 29.59
N TRP A 283 -21.27 -16.62 30.40
CA TRP A 283 -20.18 -17.56 30.16
C TRP A 283 -20.60 -19.02 30.44
N HIS A 284 -20.63 -19.85 29.40
CA HIS A 284 -20.96 -21.27 29.45
C HIS A 284 -20.33 -22.04 28.27
N GLU A 285 -19.08 -22.49 28.42
CA GLU A 285 -18.28 -23.13 27.35
C GLU A 285 -18.89 -24.42 26.77
N ARG A 286 -19.78 -25.08 27.51
CA ARG A 286 -20.47 -26.29 27.05
C ARG A 286 -21.53 -25.99 25.99
N ASP A 287 -22.16 -24.83 26.08
CA ASP A 287 -23.22 -24.43 25.15
C ASP A 287 -22.68 -23.53 24.04
N TYR A 288 -21.54 -22.86 24.27
CA TYR A 288 -20.95 -21.89 23.35
C TYR A 288 -19.46 -22.20 23.11
N LEU A 289 -19.16 -22.95 22.04
CA LEU A 289 -17.80 -23.42 21.77
C LEU A 289 -16.84 -22.27 21.41
N TRP A 290 -17.29 -21.20 20.78
CA TRP A 290 -16.50 -19.99 20.55
C TRP A 290 -15.96 -19.36 21.86
N GLN A 291 -16.63 -19.54 23.00
CA GLN A 291 -16.14 -19.05 24.30
C GLN A 291 -14.93 -19.84 24.77
N TYR A 292 -14.95 -21.16 24.57
CA TYR A 292 -13.79 -22.02 24.83
C TYR A 292 -12.58 -21.55 24.02
N TYR A 293 -12.75 -21.28 22.72
CA TYR A 293 -11.69 -20.78 21.86
C TYR A 293 -11.20 -19.39 22.28
N LEU A 294 -12.11 -18.46 22.58
CA LEU A 294 -11.76 -17.13 23.09
C LEU A 294 -10.88 -17.23 24.35
N ARG A 295 -11.25 -18.05 25.32
CA ARG A 295 -10.44 -18.26 26.53
C ARG A 295 -9.07 -18.84 26.18
N MET A 296 -9.01 -19.85 25.31
CA MET A 296 -7.74 -20.46 24.90
C MET A 296 -6.78 -19.44 24.30
N ILE A 297 -7.27 -18.57 23.41
CA ILE A 297 -6.45 -17.51 22.79
C ILE A 297 -5.98 -16.49 23.83
N LEU A 298 -6.87 -16.03 24.71
CA LEU A 298 -6.51 -15.11 25.79
C LEU A 298 -5.46 -15.71 26.74
N GLN A 299 -5.50 -17.03 27.00
CA GLN A 299 -4.48 -17.70 27.81
C GLN A 299 -3.12 -17.73 27.11
N GLN A 300 -3.08 -17.96 25.80
CA GLN A 300 -1.85 -17.97 25.01
C GLN A 300 -1.18 -16.60 24.97
N CYS A 301 -1.98 -15.54 24.89
CA CYS A 301 -1.49 -14.15 24.85
C CYS A 301 -1.43 -13.48 26.24
N SER A 302 -1.46 -14.24 27.34
CA SER A 302 -1.62 -13.70 28.70
C SER A 302 -0.61 -12.59 29.05
N HIS A 303 0.66 -12.78 28.68
CA HIS A 303 1.74 -11.83 28.92
C HIS A 303 1.55 -10.43 28.28
N GLU A 304 0.69 -10.30 27.27
CA GLU A 304 0.43 -9.04 26.55
C GLU A 304 -0.89 -8.39 26.96
N LEU A 305 -1.66 -9.01 27.88
CA LEU A 305 -3.00 -8.54 28.22
C LEU A 305 -2.97 -7.33 29.16
N GLU A 306 -3.85 -6.38 28.90
CA GLU A 306 -4.13 -5.28 29.82
C GLU A 306 -4.64 -5.83 31.18
N PRO A 307 -4.42 -5.11 32.30
CA PRO A 307 -4.80 -5.59 33.64
C PRO A 307 -6.28 -5.95 33.78
N GLU A 308 -7.16 -5.26 33.06
CA GLU A 308 -8.60 -5.54 33.07
C GLU A 308 -8.92 -6.88 32.40
N THR A 309 -8.30 -7.17 31.26
CA THR A 309 -8.45 -8.45 30.56
C THR A 309 -7.88 -9.61 31.36
N HIS A 310 -6.79 -9.40 32.12
CA HIS A 310 -6.28 -10.37 33.08
C HIS A 310 -7.33 -10.71 34.16
N ARG A 311 -7.93 -9.68 34.78
CA ARG A 311 -8.99 -9.88 35.79
C ARG A 311 -10.18 -10.66 35.23
N PHE A 312 -10.58 -10.34 34.01
CA PHE A 312 -11.65 -11.06 33.31
C PHE A 312 -11.29 -12.53 33.06
N LEU A 313 -10.07 -12.80 32.56
CA LEU A 313 -9.60 -14.16 32.32
C LEU A 313 -9.55 -15.00 33.61
N ASP A 314 -9.08 -14.41 34.71
CA ASP A 314 -9.06 -15.08 36.01
C ASP A 314 -10.46 -15.35 36.56
N ALA A 315 -11.40 -14.42 36.37
CA ALA A 315 -12.79 -14.61 36.76
C ALA A 315 -13.45 -15.78 36.01
N ILE A 316 -13.19 -15.91 34.70
CA ILE A 316 -13.70 -17.03 33.89
C ILE A 316 -13.08 -18.36 34.29
N LYS A 317 -11.77 -18.40 34.54
CA LYS A 317 -11.10 -19.64 34.98
C LYS A 317 -11.75 -20.19 36.23
N ARG A 318 -12.06 -19.34 37.22
CA ARG A 318 -12.70 -19.74 38.49
C ARG A 318 -14.10 -20.34 38.34
N ARG A 319 -14.82 -20.09 37.24
CA ARG A 319 -16.16 -20.64 36.99
C ARG A 319 -16.16 -22.01 36.30
N ASN A 320 -15.04 -22.36 35.66
CA ASN A 320 -14.92 -23.62 34.92
C ASN A 320 -14.33 -24.77 35.76
N TYR A 321 -13.99 -24.50 37.03
CA TYR A 321 -13.51 -25.48 38.01
C TYR A 321 -14.54 -25.71 39.10
#